data_AF-A0A1V4EH19-F1
#
_entry.id   AF-A0A1V4EH19-F1
#
_cell.length_a   1.000
_cell.length_b   1.000
_cell.length_c   1.000
_cell.angle_alpha   90.00
_cell.angle_beta   90.00
_cell.angle_gamma   90.00
#
_symmetry.space_group_name_H-M   'P 1'
#
loop_
_entity.id
_entity.type
_entity.pdbx_description
1 polymer ?
#
loop_
_entity_poly.entity_id
_entity_poly.type
_entity_poly.pdbx_seq_one_letter_code
_entity_poly.pdbx_strand_id
1 'polypeptide(L)' 'MLFETAPARARAVVREHLALYLNSSYNRAKFHRLGYAREETDDGGSDRLIDDVVFWGDLDTR' A
#
# COMPACT_ATOMS: atom_id res chain seq x y z
N MET A 1 -1.01 -11.01 -1.40
CA MET A 1 -2.43 -11.14 -1.02
C MET A 1 -2.50 -11.24 0.49
N LEU A 2 -3.44 -10.52 1.11
CA LEU A 2 -3.71 -10.54 2.55
C LEU A 2 -5.13 -11.06 2.81
N PHE A 3 -5.29 -12.08 3.64
CA PHE A 3 -6.60 -12.60 4.04
C PHE A 3 -7.16 -11.83 5.24
N GLU A 4 -7.61 -10.62 4.98
CA GLU A 4 -8.30 -9.74 5.92
C GLU A 4 -9.38 -8.99 5.15
N THR A 5 -10.62 -9.04 5.62
CA THR A 5 -11.78 -8.48 4.93
C THR A 5 -12.17 -7.11 5.45
N ALA A 6 -11.73 -6.73 6.65
CA ALA A 6 -11.97 -5.40 7.19
C ALA A 6 -11.00 -4.38 6.56
N PRO A 7 -11.48 -3.39 5.78
CA PRO A 7 -10.61 -2.49 5.01
C PRO A 7 -9.59 -1.75 5.88
N ALA A 8 -10.02 -1.23 7.03
CA ALA A 8 -9.15 -0.50 7.94
C ALA A 8 -8.03 -1.39 8.51
N ARG A 9 -8.33 -2.66 8.83
CA ARG A 9 -7.33 -3.61 9.33
C ARG A 9 -6.37 -4.04 8.24
N ALA A 10 -6.91 -4.37 7.06
CA ALA A 10 -6.11 -4.74 5.91
C ALA A 10 -5.10 -3.64 5.57
N ARG A 11 -5.56 -2.40 5.46
CA ARG A 11 -4.68 -1.27 5.15
C ARG A 11 -3.65 -1.00 6.24
N ALA A 12 -4.00 -1.15 7.52
CA ALA A 12 -3.03 -1.03 8.60
C ALA A 12 -1.89 -2.08 8.48
N VAL A 13 -2.25 -3.34 8.28
CA VAL A 13 -1.26 -4.44 8.09
C VAL A 13 -0.40 -4.20 6.85
N VAL A 14 -0.99 -3.76 5.74
CA VAL A 14 -0.22 -3.48 4.53
C VAL A 14 0.70 -2.28 4.70
N ARG A 15 0.31 -1.22 5.43
CA ARG A 15 1.21 -0.10 5.74
C ARG A 15 2.42 -0.54 6.54
N GLU A 16 2.23 -1.39 7.55
CA GLU A 16 3.33 -1.98 8.30
C GLU A 16 4.26 -2.79 7.38
N HIS A 17 3.69 -3.60 6.48
CA HIS A 17 4.45 -4.36 5.49
C HIS A 17 5.23 -3.47 4.52
N LEU A 18 4.64 -2.35 4.09
CA LEU A 18 5.23 -1.43 3.12
C LEU A 18 6.19 -0.39 3.73
N ALA A 19 6.26 -0.29 5.06
CA ALA A 19 7.06 0.72 5.76
C ALA A 19 8.52 0.76 5.29
N LEU A 20 9.16 -0.40 5.07
CA LEU A 20 10.55 -0.46 4.58
C LEU A 20 10.72 0.14 3.18
N TYR A 21 9.71 -0.01 2.31
CA TYR A 21 9.73 0.54 0.96
C TYR A 21 9.42 2.03 0.98
N LEU A 22 8.43 2.46 1.75
CA LEU A 22 8.01 3.86 1.78
C LEU A 22 8.94 4.76 2.61
N ASN A 23 9.76 4.19 3.52
CA ASN A 23 10.80 4.94 4.23
C ASN A 23 12.12 5.07 3.44
N SER A 24 12.25 4.42 2.28
CA SER A 24 13.45 4.49 1.45
C SER A 24 13.25 5.44 0.26
N SER A 25 14.13 6.44 0.13
CA SER A 25 14.08 7.40 -0.99
C SER A 25 14.19 6.72 -2.36
N TYR A 26 14.96 5.64 -2.46
CA TYR A 26 15.09 4.84 -3.68
C TYR A 26 13.76 4.20 -4.10
N ASN A 27 13.07 3.57 -3.15
CA ASN A 27 11.80 2.90 -3.40
C ASN A 27 10.68 3.92 -3.64
N ARG A 28 10.63 5.03 -2.90
CA ARG A 28 9.70 6.13 -3.18
C ARG A 28 9.85 6.66 -4.60
N ALA A 29 11.09 6.85 -5.07
CA ALA A 29 11.34 7.26 -6.45
C ALA A 29 10.81 6.26 -7.49
N LYS A 30 10.78 4.94 -7.18
CA LYS A 30 10.12 3.94 -8.02
C LYS A 30 8.61 4.18 -8.11
N PHE A 31 7.93 4.40 -6.99
CA PHE A 31 6.49 4.69 -6.99
C PHE A 31 6.15 5.98 -7.76
N HIS A 32 6.98 7.03 -7.64
CA HIS A 32 6.79 8.25 -8.44
C HIS A 32 6.92 8.02 -9.95
N ARG A 33 7.87 7.18 -10.37
CA ARG A 33 7.98 6.79 -11.79
C ARG A 33 6.78 5.96 -12.29
N LEU A 34 6.07 5.30 -11.37
CA LEU A 34 4.83 4.57 -11.66
C LEU A 34 3.57 5.47 -11.65
N GLY A 35 3.73 6.78 -11.41
CA GLY A 35 2.64 7.75 -11.49
C GLY A 35 1.98 8.10 -10.15
N TYR A 36 2.49 7.60 -9.01
CA TYR A 36 1.99 8.01 -7.70
C TYR A 36 2.55 9.37 -7.30
N ALA A 37 1.68 10.24 -6.78
CA ALA A 37 2.09 11.56 -6.31
C ALA A 37 2.94 11.46 -5.03
N ARG A 38 3.57 12.58 -4.62
CA ARG A 38 4.44 12.60 -3.43
C ARG A 38 3.66 12.26 -2.17
N GLU A 39 2.49 12.86 -2.07
CA GLU A 39 1.53 12.76 -0.98
C GLU A 39 1.01 11.34 -0.81
N GLU A 40 1.05 10.53 -1.87
CA GLU A 40 0.60 9.14 -1.83
C GLU A 40 1.66 8.17 -1.31
N THR A 41 2.93 8.58 -1.24
CA THR A 41 4.03 7.78 -0.68
C THR A 41 4.54 8.29 0.66
N ASP A 42 4.04 9.45 1.11
CA ASP A 42 4.27 9.98 2.45
C ASP A 42 3.35 9.28 3.48
N ASP A 43 3.65 9.46 4.78
CA ASP A 43 2.84 8.96 5.92
C ASP A 43 2.44 7.48 5.85
N GLY A 44 3.32 6.63 5.30
CA GLY A 44 3.09 5.19 5.19
C GLY A 44 2.21 4.78 4.01
N GLY A 45 1.83 5.72 3.14
CA GLY A 45 1.09 5.48 1.90
C GLY A 45 -0.40 5.75 1.98
N SER A 46 -0.96 6.31 0.90
CA SER A 46 -2.40 6.57 0.76
C SER A 46 -3.20 5.27 0.65
N ASP A 47 -4.47 5.28 1.08
CA ASP A 47 -5.37 4.12 0.92
C ASP A 47 -5.42 3.63 -0.54
N ARG A 48 -5.38 4.56 -1.52
CA ARG A 48 -5.34 4.22 -2.95
C ARG A 48 -4.08 3.43 -3.31
N LEU A 49 -2.89 3.90 -2.91
CA LEU A 49 -1.64 3.19 -3.16
C LEU A 49 -1.68 1.78 -2.54
N ILE A 50 -2.19 1.66 -1.32
CA ILE A 50 -2.31 0.39 -0.62
C ILE A 50 -3.20 -0.59 -1.39
N ASP A 51 -4.39 -0.13 -1.78
CA ASP A 51 -5.39 -0.94 -2.49
C ASP A 51 -4.91 -1.32 -3.91
N ASP A 52 -4.11 -0.49 -4.57
CA ASP A 52 -3.56 -0.75 -5.91
C ASP A 52 -2.41 -1.78 -5.90
N VAL A 53 -1.62 -1.86 -4.82
CA VAL A 53 -0.38 -2.67 -4.79
C VAL A 53 -0.49 -3.97 -4.01
N VAL A 54 -1.51 -4.11 -3.15
CA VAL A 54 -1.76 -5.34 -2.40
C VAL A 54 -3.23 -5.67 -2.41
N PHE A 55 -3.56 -6.79 -3.05
CA PHE A 55 -4.90 -7.37 -2.93
C PHE A 55 -5.13 -7.88 -1.51
N TRP A 56 -6.24 -7.47 -0.89
CA TRP A 56 -6.72 -7.94 0.41
C TRP A 56 -8.21 -8.28 0.31
N GLY A 57 -8.64 -9.24 1.12
CA GLY A 57 -10.02 -9.73 1.12
C GLY A 57 -10.10 -11.23 1.35
N ASP A 58 -11.17 -11.83 0.87
CA ASP A 58 -11.32 -13.29 0.84
C ASP A 58 -11.04 -13.83 -0.57
N LEU A 59 -11.12 -15.15 -0.72
CA LEU A 59 -10.91 -15.84 -2.00
C LEU A 59 -12.08 -15.67 -2.98
N ASP A 60 -13.24 -15.21 -2.50
CA ASP A 60 -14.45 -15.03 -3.31
C ASP A 60 -14.57 -13.61 -3.88
N THR A 61 -13.77 -12.69 -3.35
CA THR A 61 -13.64 -11.32 -3.83
C THR A 61 -13.00 -11.33 -5.23
N ARG A 62 -13.80 -11.09 -6.27
CA ARG A 62 -13.37 -11.00 -7.68
C ARG A 62 -12.98 -9.59 -8.07
#